data_AF-A0A3N9UMY3-F1
#
_entry.id   AF-A0A3N9UMY3-F1
#
_cell.length_a   1.000
_cell.length_b   1.000
_cell.length_c   1.000
_cell.angle_alpha   90.00
_cell.angle_beta   90.00
_cell.angle_gamma   90.00
#
_symmetry.space_group_name_H-M   'P 1'
#
loop_
_entity.id
_entity.type
_entity.pdbx_description
1 polymer ?
#
loop_
_entity_poly.entity_id
_entity_poly.type
_entity_poly.pdbx_seq_one_letter_code
_entity_poly.pdbx_strand_id
1 'polypeptide(L)' 'MPDARFRIAADHPALAGHFPENPVVPAVMILDEVLAAARQLDPPRRVTGVIQSKFTA' A
#
# COMPACT_ATOMS: atom_id res chain seq x y z
N MET A 1 -18.59 0.39 -6.34
CA MET A 1 -17.16 0.62 -6.03
C MET A 1 -16.73 -0.47 -5.08
N PRO A 2 -15.62 -1.18 -5.31
CA PRO A 2 -15.10 -2.14 -4.34
C PRO A 2 -14.94 -1.48 -2.97
N ASP A 3 -15.09 -2.25 -1.89
CA ASP A 3 -14.81 -1.76 -0.54
C ASP A 3 -13.33 -1.38 -0.47
N ALA A 4 -13.06 -0.07 -0.39
CA ALA A 4 -11.70 0.48 -0.45
C ALA A 4 -10.97 0.39 0.90
N ARG A 5 -11.50 -0.38 1.85
CA ARG A 5 -10.88 -0.56 3.17
C ARG A 5 -9.76 -1.58 3.10
N PHE A 6 -8.54 -1.06 3.16
CA PHE A 6 -7.33 -1.83 3.44
C PHE A 6 -6.96 -1.69 4.91
N ARG A 7 -6.55 -2.81 5.55
CA ARG A 7 -6.10 -2.84 6.95
C ARG A 7 -4.78 -3.56 7.04
N ILE A 8 -3.85 -2.97 7.79
CA ILE A 8 -2.57 -3.60 8.14
C ILE A 8 -2.65 -3.96 9.61
N ALA A 9 -2.43 -5.24 9.92
CA ALA A 9 -2.42 -5.73 11.29
C ALA A 9 -1.19 -5.19 12.04
N ALA A 10 -1.32 -4.96 13.34
CA ALA A 10 -0.23 -4.43 14.17
C ALA A 10 0.97 -5.39 14.30
N ASP A 11 0.74 -6.68 14.08
CA ASP A 11 1.74 -7.77 14.05
C ASP A 11 2.25 -8.07 12.63
N HIS A 12 1.94 -7.20 11.66
CA HIS A 12 2.38 -7.42 10.28
C HIS A 12 3.92 -7.46 10.20
N PRO A 13 4.50 -8.47 9.52
CA PRO A 13 5.95 -8.69 9.52
C PRO A 13 6.75 -7.51 8.94
N ALA A 14 6.15 -6.73 8.03
CA ALA A 14 6.78 -5.54 7.46
C ALA A 14 6.96 -4.37 8.46
N LEU A 15 6.31 -4.43 9.64
CA LEU A 15 6.51 -3.43 10.71
C LEU A 15 7.69 -3.78 11.61
N ALA A 16 8.10 -5.05 11.65
CA ALA A 16 9.25 -5.48 12.45
C ALA A 16 10.53 -4.80 11.95
N GLY A 17 11.14 -3.97 12.79
CA GLY A 17 12.32 -3.20 12.41
C GLY A 17 12.05 -1.98 11.54
N HIS A 18 10.78 -1.64 11.28
CA HIS A 18 10.39 -0.45 10.51
C HIS A 18 9.34 0.40 11.26
N PHE A 19 9.71 1.14 12.30
CA PHE A 19 11.03 1.22 12.93
C PHE A 19 10.98 0.55 14.32
N PRO A 20 12.13 0.12 14.88
CA PRO A 20 12.15 -0.37 16.26
C PRO A 20 11.50 0.65 17.21
N GLU A 21 10.69 0.19 18.17
CA GLU A 21 9.94 0.98 19.15
C GLU A 21 8.89 1.98 18.60
N ASN A 22 8.90 2.29 17.30
CA ASN A 22 7.93 3.18 16.65
C ASN A 22 7.58 2.65 15.25
N PRO A 23 6.68 1.66 15.16
CA PRO A 23 6.33 1.04 13.89
C PRO A 23 5.61 2.03 12.98
N VAL A 24 6.09 2.12 11.74
CA VAL A 24 5.50 2.93 10.68
C VAL A 24 5.27 2.03 9.49
N VAL A 25 4.07 2.05 8.95
CA VAL A 25 3.73 1.30 7.74
C VAL A 25 4.65 1.73 6.59
N PRO A 26 5.38 0.80 5.94
CA PRO A 26 6.14 1.10 4.74
C PRO A 26 5.23 1.64 3.63
N ALA A 27 5.60 2.78 3.04
CA ALA A 27 4.87 3.42 1.94
C ALA A 27 4.54 2.47 0.77
N VAL A 28 5.41 1.50 0.50
CA VAL A 28 5.22 0.50 -0.56
C VAL A 28 4.00 -0.40 -0.32
N MET A 29 3.59 -0.66 0.93
CA MET A 29 2.38 -1.44 1.22
C MET A 29 1.12 -0.70 0.76
N ILE A 30 1.09 0.63 0.94
CA ILE A 30 0.00 1.47 0.45
C ILE A 30 -0.02 1.48 -1.08
N LEU A 31 1.15 1.62 -1.71
CA LEU A 31 1.26 1.58 -3.17
C LEU A 31 0.82 0.23 -3.74
N ASP A 32 1.20 -0.89 -3.14
CA ASP A 32 0.82 -2.21 -3.62
C ASP A 32 -0.70 -2.39 -3.64
N GLU A 33 -1.40 -1.92 -2.61
CA GLU A 33 -2.87 -1.97 -2.57
C GLU A 33 -3.54 -1.04 -3.56
N VAL A 34 -2.99 0.16 -3.78
CA VAL A 34 -3.47 1.03 -4.86
C VAL A 34 -3.34 0.33 -6.22
N LEU A 35 -2.23 -0.37 -6.46
CA LEU A 35 -2.04 -1.14 -7.70
C LEU A 35 -2.98 -2.36 -7.76
N ALA A 36 -3.24 -3.03 -6.65
CA ALA A 36 -4.19 -4.14 -6.57
C ALA A 36 -5.61 -3.68 -6.90
N ALA A 37 -6.05 -2.56 -6.32
CA ALA A 37 -7.34 -1.94 -6.62
C ALA A 37 -7.41 -1.50 -8.09
N ALA A 38 -6.36 -0.88 -8.63
CA ALA A 38 -6.31 -0.50 -10.04
C ALA A 38 -6.45 -1.70 -10.99
N ARG A 39 -5.79 -2.83 -10.68
CA ARG A 39 -5.93 -4.09 -11.44
C ARG A 39 -7.36 -4.64 -11.38
N GLN A 40 -8.07 -4.50 -10.27
CA GLN A 40 -9.46 -4.95 -10.16
C GLN A 40 -10.42 -4.08 -10.98
N LEU A 41 -10.12 -2.78 -11.13
CA LEU A 41 -10.95 -1.84 -11.90
C LEU A 41 -10.79 -2.01 -13.41
N ASP A 42 -9.59 -2.32 -13.90
CA ASP A 42 -9.29 -2.49 -15.33
C ASP A 42 -8.25 -3.62 -15.53
N PRO A 43 -8.68 -4.90 -15.47
CA PRO A 43 -7.78 -6.07 -15.48
C PRO A 43 -6.76 -6.17 -16.65
N PRO A 44 -7.09 -5.84 -17.91
CA PRO A 44 -6.11 -5.91 -18.98
C PRO A 44 -5.06 -4.78 -18.91
N ARG A 45 -5.28 -3.74 -18.09
CA ARG A 45 -4.36 -2.61 -17.98
C ARG A 45 -3.21 -2.91 -17.02
N ARG A 46 -1.99 -2.69 -17.50
CA ARG A 46 -0.77 -2.82 -16.69
C ARG A 46 -0.27 -1.44 -16.27
N VAL A 47 -0.08 -1.24 -14.98
CA VAL A 47 0.63 -0.06 -14.44
C VAL A 47 2.12 -0.22 -14.72
N THR A 48 2.73 0.77 -15.38
CA THR A 48 4.15 0.76 -15.77
C THR A 48 5.03 1.64 -14.90
N GLY A 49 4.43 2.53 -14.10
CA GLY A 49 5.15 3.38 -13.17
C GLY A 49 4.21 4.22 -12.32
N VAL A 50 4.74 4.69 -11.19
CA VAL A 50 4.11 5.70 -10.34
C VAL A 50 4.89 6.99 -10.57
N ILE A 51 4.32 7.93 -11.32
CA ILE A 51 5.01 9.17 -11.70
C ILE A 51 5.22 10.07 -10.47
N GLN A 52 4.28 10.03 -9.53
CA GLN A 52 4.35 10.79 -8.29
C GLN A 52 3.59 10.07 -7.19
N SER A 53 4.16 10.07 -5.99
CA SER A 53 3.45 9.72 -4.76
C SER A 53 3.83 10.73 -3.68
N LYS A 54 2.89 11.02 -2.78
CA LYS A 54 3.11 11.91 -1.64
C LYS A 54 2.48 11.28 -0.40
N PHE A 55 3.27 11.21 0.67
CA PHE A 55 2.85 10.74 1.98
C PHE A 55 2.92 11.93 2.93
N THR A 56 1.82 12.22 3.62
CA THR A 56 1.72 13.31 4.59
C THR A 56 1.57 12.73 6.00
N ALA A 57 2.22 13.36 6.97
CA ALA A 57 2.06 13.05 8.39
C ALA A 57 0.79 13.69 8.95
#